data_AF-A0A3B0YQB0-F1
#
_entry.id   AF-A0A3B0YQB0-F1
#
_cell.length_a   1.000
_cell.length_b   1.000
_cell.length_c   1.000
_cell.angle_alpha   90.00
_cell.angle_beta   90.00
_cell.angle_gamma   90.00
#
_symmetry.space_group_name_H-M   'P 1'
#
loop_
_entity.id
_entity.type
_entity.pdbx_description
1 polymer ?
#
loop_
_entity_poly.entity_id
_entity_poly.type
_entity_poly.pdbx_seq_one_letter_code
_entity_poly.pdbx_strand_id
1 'polypeptide(L)'
;MDPIISLLNEIIKKNLPAINSKIQEGIRQRHLDPMHHVASGDEGLGHINLGICTAFAKAGYHVKDLTGLSSLSISSLVIVNGGTNPDNPEEVCGKVQFEAKLGSSINASVGGKVTAGCGFIHPSIGISGKVSASDVVTTAKGSFNADINGAKICLSQINLSQLSVNYGNTSVSIDGLGIFNTFLKPLEDFILNIFKGQIRSAIASALTPVINTEVEKLLPLCGDLP
;
A
#
# COMPACT_ATOMS: atom_id res chain seq x y z
N MET A 1 23.79 5.80 23.40
CA MET A 1 23.37 5.13 22.15
C MET A 1 24.62 4.44 21.61
N ASP A 2 24.51 3.19 21.18
CA ASP A 2 25.64 2.37 20.75
C ASP A 2 26.34 3.02 19.52
N PRO A 3 27.67 3.22 19.52
CA PRO A 3 28.40 3.78 18.38
C PRO A 3 28.18 3.02 17.07
N ILE A 4 28.05 1.69 17.12
CA ILE A 4 27.82 0.83 15.95
C ILE A 4 26.44 1.10 15.36
N ILE A 5 25.40 1.15 16.20
CA ILE A 5 24.04 1.48 15.77
C ILE A 5 23.98 2.88 15.16
N SER A 6 24.76 3.83 15.71
CA SER A 6 24.81 5.19 15.20
C SER A 6 25.42 5.23 13.78
N LEU A 7 26.55 4.55 13.59
CA LEU A 7 27.21 4.41 12.28
C LEU A 7 26.30 3.72 11.25
N LEU A 8 25.64 2.62 11.60
CA LEU A 8 24.73 1.92 10.69
C LEU A 8 23.54 2.80 10.27
N ASN A 9 22.98 3.58 11.20
CA ASN A 9 21.94 4.54 10.88
C ASN A 9 22.41 5.68 9.96
N GLU A 10 23.66 6.13 10.10
CA GLU A 10 24.25 7.11 9.18
C GLU A 10 24.45 6.54 7.77
N ILE A 11 24.92 5.28 7.67
CA ILE A 11 25.04 4.56 6.39
C ILE A 11 23.68 4.46 5.71
N ILE A 12 22.63 4.05 6.43
CA ILE A 12 21.26 3.98 5.90
C ILE A 12 20.82 5.36 5.41
N LYS A 13 20.94 6.38 6.27
CA LYS A 13 20.50 7.75 5.96
C LYS A 13 21.17 8.32 4.71
N LYS A 14 22.48 8.07 4.54
CA LYS A 14 23.24 8.49 3.36
C LYS A 14 22.73 7.84 2.07
N ASN A 15 22.25 6.59 2.15
CA ASN A 15 21.79 5.81 1.00
C ASN A 15 20.28 5.88 0.75
N LEU A 16 19.48 6.46 1.67
CA LEU A 16 18.03 6.63 1.50
C LEU A 16 17.61 7.25 0.15
N PRO A 17 18.28 8.28 -0.40
CA PRO A 17 17.91 8.82 -1.71
C PRO A 17 18.02 7.77 -2.83
N ALA A 18 19.06 6.95 -2.83
CA ALA A 18 19.25 5.89 -3.81
C ALA A 18 18.23 4.76 -3.63
N ILE A 19 17.95 4.38 -2.38
CA ILE A 19 16.92 3.39 -2.02
C ILE A 19 15.54 3.86 -2.52
N ASN A 20 15.16 5.11 -2.24
CA ASN A 20 13.90 5.69 -2.70
C ASN A 20 13.79 5.66 -4.23
N SER A 21 14.84 6.08 -4.93
CA SER A 21 14.88 6.04 -6.40
C SER A 21 14.63 4.63 -6.95
N LYS A 22 15.28 3.61 -6.37
CA LYS A 22 15.13 2.22 -6.80
C LYS A 22 13.76 1.64 -6.47
N ILE A 23 13.19 1.95 -5.31
CA ILE A 23 11.83 1.53 -4.98
C ILE A 23 10.82 2.11 -5.96
N GLN A 24 10.91 3.41 -6.28
CA GLN A 24 10.01 4.05 -7.24
C GLN A 24 10.14 3.44 -8.64
N GLU A 25 11.37 3.12 -9.07
CA GLU A 25 11.63 2.39 -10.31
C GLU A 25 11.00 0.98 -10.27
N GLY A 26 11.22 0.22 -9.20
CA GLY A 26 10.69 -1.13 -9.02
C GLY A 26 9.16 -1.19 -8.99
N ILE A 27 8.49 -0.19 -8.40
CA ILE A 27 7.03 -0.07 -8.41
C ILE A 27 6.52 0.06 -9.85
N ARG A 28 7.15 0.91 -10.67
CA ARG A 28 6.78 1.11 -12.08
C ARG A 28 7.07 -0.13 -12.92
N GLN A 29 8.23 -0.75 -12.74
CA GLN A 29 8.65 -1.94 -13.50
C GLN A 29 7.73 -3.14 -13.24
N ARG A 30 7.12 -3.23 -12.06
CA ARG A 30 6.14 -4.27 -11.74
C ARG A 30 4.69 -3.90 -12.08
N HIS A 31 4.47 -2.80 -12.80
CA HIS A 31 3.14 -2.32 -13.17
C HIS A 31 2.20 -2.15 -11.96
N LEU A 32 2.76 -1.64 -10.85
CA LEU A 32 1.97 -1.30 -9.67
C LEU A 32 1.47 0.15 -9.69
N ASP A 33 1.84 0.93 -10.71
CA ASP A 33 1.38 2.30 -10.92
C ASP A 33 1.24 2.58 -12.44
N PRO A 34 0.05 2.39 -13.05
CA PRO A 34 -1.20 1.96 -12.42
C PRO A 34 -1.23 0.45 -12.06
N MET A 35 -1.75 0.12 -10.88
CA MET A 35 -2.19 -1.23 -10.55
C MET A 35 -3.56 -1.49 -11.17
N HIS A 36 -3.61 -2.27 -12.24
CA HIS A 36 -4.82 -2.43 -13.07
C HIS A 36 -5.98 -3.17 -12.40
N HIS A 37 -5.71 -4.18 -11.58
CA HIS A 37 -6.75 -4.98 -10.93
C HIS A 37 -6.58 -4.91 -9.42
N VAL A 38 -7.46 -4.16 -8.75
CA VAL A 38 -7.29 -3.82 -7.32
C VAL A 38 -8.28 -4.59 -6.47
N ALA A 39 -9.57 -4.51 -6.79
CA ALA A 39 -10.64 -5.22 -6.08
C ALA A 39 -11.86 -5.39 -6.99
N SER A 40 -12.68 -6.39 -6.72
CA SER A 40 -13.98 -6.58 -7.36
C SER A 40 -14.88 -7.44 -6.49
N GLY A 41 -16.18 -7.33 -6.67
CA GLY A 41 -17.15 -8.17 -5.99
C GLY A 41 -18.58 -7.71 -6.21
N ASP A 42 -19.48 -8.19 -5.36
CA ASP A 42 -20.91 -7.89 -5.42
C ASP A 42 -21.43 -7.48 -4.04
N GLU A 43 -22.41 -6.58 -4.01
CA GLU A 43 -23.06 -6.10 -2.78
C GLU A 43 -24.57 -5.98 -2.95
N GLY A 44 -25.31 -6.29 -1.89
CA GLY A 44 -26.74 -6.10 -1.83
C GLY A 44 -27.09 -4.69 -1.39
N LEU A 45 -27.66 -3.87 -2.28
CA LEU A 45 -27.97 -2.47 -1.94
C LEU A 45 -29.30 -2.32 -1.18
N GLY A 46 -30.19 -3.31 -1.30
CA GLY A 46 -31.51 -3.31 -0.69
C GLY A 46 -32.63 -3.45 -1.72
N HIS A 47 -33.83 -3.04 -1.36
CA HIS A 47 -35.01 -3.18 -2.22
C HIS A 47 -35.41 -1.85 -2.84
N ILE A 48 -35.85 -1.89 -4.11
CA ILE A 48 -36.36 -0.74 -4.85
C ILE A 48 -37.74 -1.05 -5.41
N ASN A 49 -38.64 -0.07 -5.33
CA ASN A 49 -39.94 -0.15 -5.99
C ASN A 49 -39.77 0.27 -7.46
N LEU A 50 -40.02 -0.66 -8.39
CA LEU A 50 -39.98 -0.45 -9.83
C LEU A 50 -41.34 -0.01 -10.41
N GLY A 51 -42.24 0.48 -9.57
CA GLY A 51 -43.60 0.92 -9.90
C GLY A 51 -44.61 -0.23 -9.84
N ILE A 52 -44.33 -1.33 -10.54
CA ILE A 52 -45.24 -2.49 -10.62
C ILE A 52 -44.91 -3.60 -9.60
N CYS A 53 -43.72 -3.55 -9.01
CA CYS A 53 -43.28 -4.48 -7.99
C CYS A 53 -42.01 -3.99 -7.30
N THR A 54 -41.66 -4.64 -6.20
CA THR A 54 -40.42 -4.41 -5.47
C THR A 54 -39.37 -5.44 -5.89
N ALA A 55 -38.17 -4.97 -6.21
CA ALA A 55 -37.04 -5.82 -6.63
C ALA A 55 -35.85 -5.61 -5.70
N PHE A 56 -35.05 -6.65 -5.48
CA PHE A 56 -33.78 -6.54 -4.78
C PHE A 56 -32.69 -6.01 -5.74
N ALA A 57 -32.04 -4.93 -5.36
CA ALA A 57 -30.95 -4.30 -6.10
C ALA A 57 -29.60 -4.85 -5.65
N LYS A 58 -28.78 -5.24 -6.62
CA LYS A 58 -27.40 -5.71 -6.43
C LYS A 58 -26.44 -4.83 -7.22
N ALA A 59 -25.30 -4.49 -6.63
CA ALA A 59 -24.18 -3.84 -7.29
C ALA A 59 -23.06 -4.86 -7.50
N GLY A 60 -22.69 -5.13 -8.75
CA GLY A 60 -21.39 -5.70 -9.06
C GLY A 60 -20.39 -4.57 -9.29
N TYR A 61 -19.24 -4.57 -8.62
CA TYR A 61 -18.25 -3.51 -8.69
C TYR A 61 -16.86 -4.03 -9.03
N HIS A 62 -16.03 -3.13 -9.56
CA HIS A 62 -14.59 -3.31 -9.66
C HIS A 62 -13.88 -1.98 -9.39
N VAL A 63 -12.71 -2.07 -8.76
CA VAL A 63 -11.77 -0.97 -8.58
C VAL A 63 -10.52 -1.31 -9.39
N LYS A 64 -10.12 -0.36 -10.24
CA LYS A 64 -9.04 -0.55 -11.19
C LYS A 64 -8.18 0.71 -11.33
N ASP A 65 -7.06 0.53 -11.99
CA ASP A 65 -6.14 1.59 -12.40
C ASP A 65 -5.73 2.47 -11.21
N LEU A 66 -5.32 1.82 -10.11
CA LEU A 66 -4.86 2.53 -8.92
C LEU A 66 -3.48 3.12 -9.17
N THR A 67 -3.40 4.44 -9.07
CA THR A 67 -2.20 5.24 -9.36
C THR A 67 -1.67 5.94 -8.11
N GLY A 68 -0.43 6.43 -8.21
CA GLY A 68 0.23 7.22 -7.18
C GLY A 68 1.22 6.42 -6.33
N LEU A 69 1.24 5.09 -6.44
CA LEU A 69 2.13 4.24 -5.66
C LEU A 69 3.62 4.55 -5.90
N SER A 70 4.01 4.95 -7.11
CA SER A 70 5.40 5.28 -7.45
C SER A 70 5.87 6.62 -6.87
N SER A 71 5.03 7.33 -6.13
CA SER A 71 5.40 8.49 -5.31
C SER A 71 5.84 8.12 -3.89
N LEU A 72 5.91 6.83 -3.57
CA LEU A 72 6.38 6.35 -2.28
C LEU A 72 7.81 6.83 -2.02
N SER A 73 8.03 7.37 -0.82
CA SER A 73 9.35 7.77 -0.32
C SER A 73 9.47 7.39 1.15
N ILE A 74 10.53 6.67 1.48
CA ILE A 74 10.95 6.39 2.85
C ILE A 74 11.28 7.71 3.53
N SER A 75 10.54 8.01 4.60
CA SER A 75 10.81 9.14 5.48
C SER A 75 11.76 8.74 6.59
N SER A 76 11.71 7.48 7.05
CA SER A 76 12.55 6.97 8.12
C SER A 76 12.80 5.47 7.96
N LEU A 77 14.07 5.07 8.02
CA LEU A 77 14.49 3.69 8.20
C LEU A 77 15.61 3.69 9.23
N VAL A 78 15.33 3.17 10.43
CA VAL A 78 16.22 3.31 11.58
C VAL A 78 16.34 1.98 12.31
N ILE A 79 17.57 1.61 12.64
CA ILE A 79 17.89 0.53 13.57
C ILE A 79 17.56 1.01 14.98
N VAL A 80 16.60 0.35 15.62
CA VAL A 80 16.10 0.71 16.95
C VAL A 80 16.79 -0.07 18.06
N ASN A 81 17.29 -1.26 17.74
CA ASN A 81 18.16 -2.04 18.61
C ASN A 81 19.05 -2.95 17.78
N GLY A 82 20.19 -3.34 18.34
CA GLY A 82 21.12 -4.26 17.73
C GLY A 82 22.06 -4.82 18.79
N GLY A 83 22.64 -5.97 18.50
CA GLY A 83 23.67 -6.59 19.33
C GLY A 83 24.53 -7.51 18.48
N THR A 84 25.74 -7.78 18.95
CA THR A 84 26.57 -8.81 18.34
C THR A 84 25.94 -10.18 18.56
N ASN A 85 26.04 -11.05 17.56
CA ASN A 85 25.62 -12.43 17.69
C ASN A 85 26.56 -13.12 18.71
N PRO A 86 26.03 -13.75 19.78
CA PRO A 86 26.85 -14.43 20.78
C PRO A 86 27.73 -15.54 20.21
N ASP A 87 27.24 -16.20 19.15
CA ASP A 87 27.91 -17.32 18.48
C ASP A 87 28.87 -16.84 17.37
N ASN A 88 28.70 -15.60 16.89
CA ASN A 88 29.56 -14.97 15.90
C ASN A 88 29.71 -13.46 16.18
N PRO A 89 30.74 -13.04 16.94
CA PRO A 89 30.94 -11.63 17.30
C PRO A 89 31.16 -10.69 16.11
N GLU A 90 31.46 -11.22 14.92
CA GLU A 90 31.58 -10.45 13.68
C GLU A 90 30.21 -10.13 13.05
N GLU A 91 29.11 -10.71 13.53
CA GLU A 91 27.76 -10.44 13.06
C GLU A 91 27.02 -9.54 14.06
N VAL A 92 26.36 -8.50 13.56
CA VAL A 92 25.49 -7.61 14.31
C VAL A 92 24.08 -7.73 13.76
N CYS A 93 23.14 -8.15 14.60
CA CYS A 93 21.75 -8.31 14.20
C CYS A 93 20.81 -7.54 15.12
N GLY A 94 19.62 -7.21 14.63
CA GLY A 94 18.65 -6.47 15.42
C GLY A 94 17.41 -6.08 14.65
N LYS A 95 16.72 -5.05 15.13
CA LYS A 95 15.43 -4.61 14.60
C LYS A 95 15.52 -3.24 13.94
N VAL A 96 14.75 -3.09 12.88
CA VAL A 96 14.52 -1.81 12.21
C VAL A 96 13.08 -1.36 12.37
N GLN A 97 12.89 -0.05 12.35
CA GLN A 97 11.61 0.60 12.16
C GLN A 97 11.61 1.36 10.84
N PHE A 98 10.52 1.20 10.10
CA PHE A 98 10.33 1.75 8.77
C PHE A 98 9.08 2.65 8.76
N GLU A 99 9.23 3.82 8.15
CA GLU A 99 8.15 4.74 7.81
C GLU A 99 8.38 5.28 6.40
N ALA A 100 7.34 5.28 5.59
CA ALA A 100 7.32 5.90 4.28
C ALA A 100 5.99 6.61 4.04
N LYS A 101 6.00 7.58 3.14
CA LYS A 101 4.83 8.38 2.76
C LYS A 101 4.72 8.40 1.24
N LEU A 102 3.50 8.50 0.73
CA LEU A 102 3.27 8.79 -0.67
C LEU A 102 3.21 10.30 -0.86
N GLY A 103 4.07 10.82 -1.74
CA GLY A 103 4.10 12.25 -2.07
C GLY A 103 2.88 12.70 -2.89
N SER A 104 2.12 11.77 -3.45
CA SER A 104 0.88 12.02 -4.18
C SER A 104 -0.29 11.24 -3.57
N SER A 105 -1.50 11.72 -3.84
CA SER A 105 -2.70 10.96 -3.52
C SER A 105 -2.77 9.68 -4.33
N ILE A 106 -3.28 8.62 -3.71
CA ILE A 106 -3.69 7.42 -4.43
C ILE A 106 -5.02 7.71 -5.12
N ASN A 107 -5.14 7.39 -6.40
CA ASN A 107 -6.38 7.54 -7.16
C ASN A 107 -6.73 6.22 -7.83
N ALA A 108 -8.00 5.83 -7.83
CA ALA A 108 -8.46 4.66 -8.57
C ALA A 108 -9.82 4.92 -9.23
N SER A 109 -10.10 4.17 -10.29
CA SER A 109 -11.40 4.21 -10.97
C SER A 109 -12.31 3.15 -10.37
N VAL A 110 -13.56 3.52 -10.12
CA VAL A 110 -14.62 2.62 -9.70
C VAL A 110 -15.52 2.38 -10.89
N GLY A 111 -15.77 1.12 -11.20
CA GLY A 111 -16.68 0.71 -12.26
C GLY A 111 -17.59 -0.41 -11.81
N GLY A 112 -18.56 -0.78 -12.64
CA GLY A 112 -19.47 -1.88 -12.32
C GLY A 112 -20.86 -1.69 -12.91
N LYS A 113 -21.84 -2.33 -12.27
CA LYS A 113 -23.24 -2.30 -12.69
C LYS A 113 -24.17 -2.53 -11.51
N VAL A 114 -25.22 -1.72 -11.41
CA VAL A 114 -26.37 -1.99 -10.53
C VAL A 114 -27.46 -2.65 -11.35
N THR A 115 -28.05 -3.71 -10.80
CA THR A 115 -29.18 -4.42 -11.40
C THR A 115 -30.26 -4.64 -10.36
N ALA A 116 -31.52 -4.47 -10.75
CA ALA A 116 -32.66 -4.96 -10.01
C ALA A 116 -33.62 -5.65 -10.98
N GLY A 117 -34.25 -6.74 -10.55
CA GLY A 117 -35.11 -7.55 -11.42
C GLY A 117 -36.39 -7.97 -10.73
N CYS A 118 -37.52 -7.83 -11.42
CA CYS A 118 -38.79 -8.40 -11.04
C CYS A 118 -39.64 -8.71 -12.29
N GLY A 119 -40.04 -9.97 -12.44
CA GLY A 119 -40.80 -10.44 -13.59
C GLY A 119 -40.05 -10.18 -14.90
N PHE A 120 -40.64 -9.40 -15.81
CA PHE A 120 -40.00 -9.04 -17.08
C PHE A 120 -39.14 -7.77 -17.02
N ILE A 121 -39.20 -7.00 -15.92
CA ILE A 121 -38.49 -5.72 -15.78
C ILE A 121 -37.16 -5.93 -15.05
N HIS A 122 -36.05 -5.72 -15.77
CA HIS A 122 -34.69 -5.90 -15.28
C HIS A 122 -33.81 -4.66 -15.55
N PRO A 123 -34.13 -3.50 -14.96
CA PRO A 123 -33.35 -2.31 -15.17
C PRO A 123 -31.92 -2.51 -14.68
N SER A 124 -31.02 -1.83 -15.37
CA SER A 124 -29.63 -1.81 -14.97
C SER A 124 -28.94 -0.53 -15.39
N ILE A 125 -27.98 -0.09 -14.58
CA ILE A 125 -27.16 1.09 -14.86
C ILE A 125 -25.70 0.78 -14.56
N GLY A 126 -24.80 1.36 -15.36
CA GLY A 126 -23.36 1.28 -15.10
C GLY A 126 -23.00 2.05 -13.84
N ILE A 127 -22.07 1.50 -13.06
CA ILE A 127 -21.34 2.24 -12.03
C ILE A 127 -20.11 2.83 -12.71
N SER A 128 -19.91 4.13 -12.53
CA SER A 128 -18.72 4.86 -12.92
C SER A 128 -18.41 5.84 -11.82
N GLY A 129 -17.14 5.98 -11.46
CA GLY A 129 -16.74 6.86 -10.39
C GLY A 129 -15.25 6.84 -10.13
N LYS A 130 -14.84 7.60 -9.13
CA LYS A 130 -13.45 7.73 -8.71
C LYS A 130 -13.36 7.69 -7.21
N VAL A 131 -12.24 7.18 -6.74
CA VAL A 131 -11.86 7.20 -5.34
C VAL A 131 -10.45 7.72 -5.22
N SER A 132 -10.23 8.60 -4.26
CA SER A 132 -8.93 9.19 -3.98
C SER A 132 -8.63 9.11 -2.48
N ALA A 133 -7.40 8.76 -2.12
CA ALA A 133 -6.91 8.80 -0.75
C ALA A 133 -5.65 9.67 -0.65
N SER A 134 -5.62 10.62 0.28
CA SER A 134 -4.47 11.49 0.55
C SER A 134 -3.79 11.12 1.86
N ASP A 135 -2.61 11.71 2.08
CA ASP A 135 -1.84 11.58 3.32
C ASP A 135 -1.58 10.12 3.66
N VAL A 136 -1.18 9.35 2.64
CA VAL A 136 -0.98 7.92 2.78
C VAL A 136 0.38 7.67 3.44
N VAL A 137 0.34 7.06 4.62
CA VAL A 137 1.51 6.70 5.42
C VAL A 137 1.59 5.20 5.50
N THR A 138 2.80 4.67 5.32
CA THR A 138 3.09 3.25 5.46
C THR A 138 4.14 3.04 6.53
N THR A 139 3.93 2.04 7.39
CA THR A 139 4.88 1.70 8.44
C THR A 139 5.15 0.20 8.45
N ALA A 140 6.35 -0.19 8.88
CA ALA A 140 6.70 -1.58 9.10
C ALA A 140 7.76 -1.69 10.19
N LYS A 141 7.91 -2.91 10.69
CA LYS A 141 9.06 -3.32 11.49
C LYS A 141 9.87 -4.30 10.66
N GLY A 142 11.10 -4.56 11.05
CA GLY A 142 11.91 -5.53 10.36
C GLY A 142 13.10 -5.98 11.18
N SER A 143 13.93 -6.78 10.55
CA SER A 143 15.25 -7.15 11.04
C SER A 143 16.33 -6.61 10.11
N PHE A 144 17.53 -6.49 10.65
CA PHE A 144 18.74 -6.28 9.86
C PHE A 144 19.84 -7.23 10.32
N ASN A 145 20.75 -7.52 9.41
CA ASN A 145 22.04 -8.13 9.69
C ASN A 145 23.14 -7.23 9.12
N ALA A 146 24.25 -7.16 9.84
CA ALA A 146 25.46 -6.50 9.41
C ALA A 146 26.67 -7.33 9.81
N ASP A 147 27.72 -7.28 9.01
CA ASP A 147 28.95 -8.03 9.22
C ASP A 147 30.11 -7.06 9.46
N ILE A 148 30.94 -7.36 10.44
CA ILE A 148 32.19 -6.67 10.76
C ILE A 148 33.31 -7.41 10.03
N ASN A 149 33.96 -6.71 9.11
CA ASN A 149 35.10 -7.23 8.37
C ASN A 149 36.30 -6.29 8.56
N GLY A 150 37.17 -6.67 9.50
CA GLY A 150 38.32 -5.85 9.91
C GLY A 150 37.87 -4.51 10.50
N ALA A 151 38.29 -3.41 9.88
CA ALA A 151 37.96 -2.05 10.33
C ALA A 151 36.64 -1.50 9.74
N LYS A 152 35.79 -2.36 9.15
CA LYS A 152 34.54 -1.95 8.52
C LYS A 152 33.37 -2.73 9.06
N ILE A 153 32.21 -2.08 9.12
CA ILE A 153 30.92 -2.74 9.29
C ILE A 153 30.09 -2.56 8.03
N CYS A 154 29.48 -3.64 7.56
CA CYS A 154 28.69 -3.71 6.35
C CYS A 154 27.28 -4.19 6.65
N LEU A 155 26.29 -3.35 6.43
CA LEU A 155 24.89 -3.75 6.46
C LEU A 155 24.62 -4.70 5.29
N SER A 156 24.44 -5.99 5.58
CA SER A 156 24.32 -7.06 4.59
C SER A 156 22.89 -7.42 4.28
N GLN A 157 21.97 -7.23 5.24
CA GLN A 157 20.56 -7.53 5.05
C GLN A 157 19.65 -6.55 5.78
N ILE A 158 18.53 -6.20 5.14
CA ILE A 158 17.36 -5.60 5.78
C ILE A 158 16.13 -6.34 5.28
N ASN A 159 15.29 -6.81 6.20
CA ASN A 159 14.05 -7.48 5.86
C ASN A 159 12.90 -6.84 6.63
N LEU A 160 11.96 -6.22 5.90
CA LEU A 160 10.76 -5.64 6.48
C LEU A 160 9.63 -6.67 6.54
N SER A 161 8.88 -6.64 7.63
CA SER A 161 7.58 -7.27 7.74
C SER A 161 6.58 -6.64 6.76
N GLN A 162 5.41 -7.25 6.64
CA GLN A 162 4.30 -6.67 5.90
C GLN A 162 4.04 -5.22 6.34
N LEU A 163 3.88 -4.34 5.36
CA LEU A 163 3.54 -2.94 5.59
C LEU A 163 2.14 -2.80 6.20
N SER A 164 1.99 -1.83 7.09
CA SER A 164 0.70 -1.27 7.49
C SER A 164 0.48 0.02 6.70
N VAL A 165 -0.64 0.11 5.97
CA VAL A 165 -0.99 1.27 5.14
C VAL A 165 -2.13 2.03 5.82
N ASN A 166 -1.97 3.33 6.00
CA ASN A 166 -2.98 4.21 6.57
C ASN A 166 -3.24 5.38 5.63
N TYR A 167 -4.49 5.85 5.62
CA TYR A 167 -4.92 7.03 4.85
C TYR A 167 -5.31 8.12 5.82
N GLY A 168 -4.95 9.38 5.53
CA GLY A 168 -5.51 10.51 6.26
C GLY A 168 -6.95 10.75 5.83
N ASN A 169 -7.15 11.09 4.55
CA ASN A 169 -8.48 11.32 3.98
C ASN A 169 -8.77 10.35 2.84
N THR A 170 -10.04 10.01 2.66
CA THR A 170 -10.51 9.22 1.53
C THR A 170 -11.82 9.83 1.03
N SER A 171 -11.89 10.07 -0.27
CA SER A 171 -13.06 10.61 -0.95
C SER A 171 -13.49 9.61 -2.02
N VAL A 172 -14.78 9.33 -2.08
CA VAL A 172 -15.42 8.50 -3.09
C VAL A 172 -16.46 9.37 -3.77
N SER A 173 -16.47 9.35 -5.10
CA SER A 173 -17.50 9.99 -5.92
C SER A 173 -17.95 8.99 -6.97
N ILE A 174 -19.23 8.65 -6.93
CA ILE A 174 -19.87 7.82 -7.95
C ILE A 174 -20.80 8.70 -8.78
N ASP A 175 -20.80 8.49 -10.09
CA ASP A 175 -21.72 9.17 -11.00
C ASP A 175 -23.17 8.78 -10.68
N GLY A 176 -24.12 9.65 -11.05
CA GLY A 176 -25.54 9.40 -10.81
C GLY A 176 -26.00 8.05 -11.36
N LEU A 177 -26.69 7.27 -10.53
CA LEU A 177 -27.23 5.94 -10.84
C LEU A 177 -28.67 5.98 -11.38
N GLY A 178 -29.15 7.15 -11.82
CA GLY A 178 -30.49 7.33 -12.39
C GLY A 178 -31.59 6.86 -11.44
N ILE A 179 -32.38 5.87 -11.86
CA ILE A 179 -33.46 5.30 -11.04
C ILE A 179 -32.94 4.67 -9.73
N PHE A 180 -31.65 4.32 -9.67
CA PHE A 180 -30.99 3.74 -8.50
C PHE A 180 -30.31 4.79 -7.61
N ASN A 181 -30.55 6.10 -7.81
CA ASN A 181 -29.93 7.18 -7.02
C ASN A 181 -30.17 7.04 -5.50
N THR A 182 -31.24 6.38 -5.08
CA THR A 182 -31.46 6.07 -3.66
C THR A 182 -30.34 5.21 -3.04
N PHE A 183 -29.59 4.48 -3.86
CA PHE A 183 -28.47 3.64 -3.43
C PHE A 183 -27.10 4.28 -3.65
N LEU A 184 -27.04 5.53 -4.13
CA LEU A 184 -25.77 6.21 -4.38
C LEU A 184 -24.92 6.29 -3.12
N LYS A 185 -25.50 6.80 -2.02
CA LYS A 185 -24.80 6.94 -0.75
C LYS A 185 -24.40 5.58 -0.13
N PRO A 186 -25.29 4.56 -0.07
CA PRO A 186 -24.90 3.20 0.31
C PRO A 186 -23.73 2.64 -0.50
N LEU A 187 -23.72 2.86 -1.83
CA LEU A 187 -22.64 2.39 -2.69
C LEU A 187 -21.32 3.14 -2.41
N GLU A 188 -21.36 4.46 -2.24
CA GLU A 188 -20.19 5.26 -1.85
C GLU A 188 -19.58 4.78 -0.53
N ASP A 189 -20.41 4.55 0.49
CA ASP A 189 -19.98 4.09 1.81
C ASP A 189 -19.39 2.67 1.75
N PHE A 190 -19.97 1.80 0.92
CA PHE A 190 -19.44 0.48 0.66
C PHE A 190 -18.05 0.52 0.00
N ILE A 191 -17.90 1.30 -1.07
CA ILE A 191 -16.61 1.48 -1.76
C ILE A 191 -15.57 2.12 -0.82
N LEU A 192 -15.97 3.06 0.03
CA LEU A 192 -15.10 3.64 1.05
C LEU A 192 -14.59 2.58 2.03
N ASN A 193 -15.44 1.66 2.47
CA ASN A 193 -15.05 0.56 3.36
C ASN A 193 -14.10 -0.43 2.69
N ILE A 194 -14.30 -0.74 1.40
CA ILE A 194 -13.36 -1.53 0.60
C ILE A 194 -11.99 -0.86 0.55
N PHE A 195 -11.97 0.47 0.32
CA PHE A 195 -10.73 1.24 0.33
C PHE A 195 -10.02 1.12 1.69
N LYS A 196 -10.76 1.34 2.79
CA LYS A 196 -10.24 1.27 4.17
C LYS A 196 -9.83 -0.11 4.65
N GLY A 197 -10.15 -1.19 3.93
CA GLY A 197 -9.84 -2.57 4.32
C GLY A 197 -9.05 -3.34 3.27
N GLN A 198 -9.76 -3.81 2.24
CA GLN A 198 -9.20 -4.70 1.22
C GLN A 198 -8.08 -4.04 0.42
N ILE A 199 -8.28 -2.78 0.00
CA ILE A 199 -7.31 -2.09 -0.86
C ILE A 199 -6.04 -1.71 -0.09
N ARG A 200 -6.15 -1.34 1.19
CA ARG A 200 -4.97 -1.20 2.08
C ARG A 200 -4.14 -2.48 2.11
N SER A 201 -4.81 -3.62 2.26
CA SER A 201 -4.15 -4.93 2.31
C SER A 201 -3.51 -5.31 0.98
N ALA A 202 -4.18 -4.99 -0.14
CA ALA A 202 -3.64 -5.21 -1.49
C ALA A 202 -2.39 -4.36 -1.74
N ILE A 203 -2.42 -3.07 -1.39
CA ILE A 203 -1.25 -2.17 -1.50
C ILE A 203 -0.10 -2.67 -0.63
N ALA A 204 -0.37 -3.03 0.63
CA ALA A 204 0.65 -3.57 1.53
C ALA A 204 1.33 -4.82 0.94
N SER A 205 0.53 -5.75 0.45
CA SER A 205 1.00 -7.02 -0.12
C SER A 205 1.80 -6.81 -1.42
N ALA A 206 1.41 -5.82 -2.22
CA ALA A 206 2.10 -5.48 -3.46
C ALA A 206 3.43 -4.74 -3.20
N LEU A 207 3.45 -3.79 -2.27
CA LEU A 207 4.63 -2.94 -2.02
C LEU A 207 5.71 -3.62 -1.18
N THR A 208 5.33 -4.42 -0.16
CA THR A 208 6.31 -5.11 0.73
C THR A 208 7.41 -5.84 -0.04
N PRO A 209 7.11 -6.74 -1.00
CA PRO A 209 8.16 -7.45 -1.73
C PRO A 209 9.00 -6.54 -2.61
N VAL A 210 8.43 -5.47 -3.17
CA VAL A 210 9.20 -4.49 -3.97
C VAL A 210 10.22 -3.80 -3.10
N ILE A 211 9.79 -3.29 -1.93
CA ILE A 211 10.69 -2.58 -1.02
C ILE A 211 11.83 -3.51 -0.57
N ASN A 212 11.52 -4.73 -0.12
CA ASN A 212 12.55 -5.67 0.31
C ASN A 212 13.53 -6.01 -0.84
N THR A 213 13.02 -6.31 -2.04
CA THR A 213 13.88 -6.60 -3.21
C THR A 213 14.76 -5.41 -3.60
N GLU A 214 14.23 -4.20 -3.66
CA GLU A 214 14.99 -3.03 -4.09
C GLU A 214 15.99 -2.54 -3.03
N VAL A 215 15.69 -2.72 -1.74
CA VAL A 215 16.64 -2.51 -0.65
C VAL A 215 17.78 -3.52 -0.74
N GLU A 216 17.46 -4.81 -0.90
CA GLU A 216 18.43 -5.90 -0.97
C GLU A 216 19.45 -5.71 -2.11
N LYS A 217 19.02 -5.23 -3.28
CA LYS A 217 19.91 -4.94 -4.42
C LYS A 217 20.97 -3.86 -4.14
N LEU A 218 20.79 -3.03 -3.12
CA LEU A 218 21.73 -1.98 -2.74
C LEU A 218 22.69 -2.40 -1.63
N LEU A 219 22.50 -3.59 -1.06
CA LEU A 219 23.37 -4.15 -0.02
C LEU A 219 24.52 -4.95 -0.68
N PRO A 220 25.70 -5.07 -0.03
CA PRO A 220 26.01 -4.53 1.30
C PRO A 220 26.34 -3.03 1.28
N LEU A 221 25.99 -2.33 2.36
CA LEU A 221 26.37 -0.92 2.58
C LEU A 221 27.35 -0.82 3.75
N CYS A 222 28.57 -0.33 3.48
CA CYS A 222 29.66 -0.35 4.46
C CYS A 222 30.06 1.04 4.97
N GLY A 223 30.58 1.07 6.19
CA GLY A 223 31.26 2.23 6.79
C GLY A 223 32.43 1.80 7.65
N ASP A 224 33.37 2.72 7.86
CA ASP A 224 34.55 2.49 8.67
C ASP A 224 34.18 2.56 10.16
N LEU A 225 34.67 1.60 10.95
CA LEU A 225 34.51 1.59 12.39
C LEU A 225 35.36 2.71 13.02
N PRO A 226 34.85 3.41 14.04
CA PRO A 226 35.58 4.45 14.75
C PRO A 226 36.77 3.92 15.56
#